data_AF-A0A7S0SIF6-F1
#
_entry.id   AF-A0A7S0SIF6-F1
#
_cell.length_a   1.000
_cell.length_b   1.000
_cell.length_c   1.000
_cell.angle_alpha   90.00
_cell.angle_beta   90.00
_cell.angle_gamma   90.00
#
_symmetry.space_group_name_H-M   'P 1'
#
loop_
_entity.id
_entity.type
_entity.pdbx_description
1 polymer ?
#
loop_
_entity_poly.entity_id
_entity_poly.type
_entity_poly.pdbx_seq_one_letter_code
_entity_poly.pdbx_strand_id
1 'polypeptide(L)'
;EEEEEEEASMTPAEQFGAPKAPPGTWASCLRIVDPADATTKQVVEMTGNEGALCVCHVYFPAAKELFLAVGTAVGLTFAPRDCDGGYIHLYRYLDDGTVTLVHKTPLDGAPGALCAFKGRLLVGCGNALRLYDFGKKKLLRKVENRNFPNFITTIHASGERIYVGDVQESFHFVRYKREDGSMYVVADDVQPRHVTAALPLDYDTVAGGDKFGNIFVQRLAADISEEIEEDPTGGKNVGASGVLNGAPHKVEQVVQFHVGETVCALTKGTLQAGGLECIIYTTLMGTVGALMPFVSREDVDFCTHLEMHMRQDAPPLLGRDHMAFRSSYFPVKDVIDGDLCEQFTTLAADLQRRIAEDMDRTPSEILKKLEDLRAKVA
;
A
#
# COMPACT_ATOMS: atom_id res chain seq x y z
N GLU A 1 33.22 -15.23 -49.77
CA GLU A 1 33.62 -14.97 -48.38
C GLU A 1 32.36 -14.52 -47.69
N GLU A 2 31.73 -15.45 -46.98
CA GLU A 2 30.54 -15.21 -46.17
C GLU A 2 31.05 -14.53 -44.90
N GLU A 3 30.71 -13.25 -44.70
CA GLU A 3 30.91 -12.58 -43.43
C GLU A 3 29.89 -13.19 -42.45
N GLU A 4 30.38 -14.06 -41.57
CA GLU A 4 29.65 -14.49 -40.38
C GLU A 4 29.31 -13.23 -39.57
N GLU A 5 28.03 -12.86 -39.53
CA GLU A 5 27.50 -11.96 -38.51
C GLU A 5 27.73 -12.65 -37.16
N GLU A 6 28.83 -12.33 -36.49
CA GLU A 6 29.00 -12.63 -35.07
C GLU A 6 27.81 -12.02 -34.33
N GLU A 7 26.87 -12.88 -33.90
CA GLU A 7 25.89 -12.52 -32.88
C GLU A 7 26.67 -11.96 -31.69
N ALA A 8 26.67 -10.64 -31.56
CA ALA A 8 27.36 -9.96 -30.47
C ALA A 8 26.77 -10.48 -29.16
N SER A 9 27.47 -11.42 -28.52
CA SER A 9 27.04 -11.97 -27.23
C SER A 9 26.99 -10.81 -26.25
N MET A 10 25.79 -10.46 -25.80
CA MET A 10 25.60 -9.37 -24.85
C MET A 10 26.39 -9.68 -23.58
N THR A 11 27.33 -8.82 -23.23
CA THR A 11 28.11 -8.97 -21.99
C THR A 11 27.18 -8.98 -20.77
N PRO A 12 27.46 -9.77 -19.72
CA PRO A 12 26.55 -9.88 -18.57
C PRO A 12 26.20 -8.53 -17.95
N ALA A 13 24.91 -8.17 -17.96
CA ALA A 13 24.42 -6.91 -17.42
C ALA A 13 24.74 -6.74 -15.92
N GLU A 14 24.88 -7.83 -15.18
CA GLU A 14 25.26 -7.84 -13.76
C GLU A 14 26.67 -7.26 -13.52
N GLN A 15 27.58 -7.43 -14.49
CA GLN A 15 28.96 -6.96 -14.39
C GLN A 15 29.16 -5.58 -15.03
N PHE A 16 28.53 -5.33 -16.18
CA PHE A 16 28.78 -4.15 -17.01
C PHE A 16 27.65 -3.11 -16.98
N GLY A 17 26.57 -3.42 -16.26
CA GLY A 17 25.34 -2.63 -16.25
C GLY A 17 24.44 -2.98 -17.44
N ALA A 18 23.13 -2.84 -17.23
CA ALA A 18 22.16 -3.01 -18.30
C ALA A 18 22.30 -1.87 -19.34
N PRO A 19 22.24 -2.16 -20.65
CA PRO A 19 22.20 -1.14 -21.69
C PRO A 19 20.97 -0.25 -21.48
N LYS A 20 21.18 1.07 -21.55
CA LYS A 20 20.11 2.05 -21.32
C LYS A 20 19.67 2.66 -22.65
N ALA A 21 18.38 2.53 -22.95
CA ALA A 21 17.76 3.23 -24.06
C ALA A 21 17.55 4.72 -23.75
N PRO A 22 17.31 5.57 -24.76
CA PRO A 22 17.00 7.00 -24.55
C PRO A 22 15.76 7.21 -23.66
N PRO A 23 15.66 8.36 -22.96
CA PRO A 23 14.47 8.72 -22.18
C PRO A 23 13.17 8.57 -22.97
N GLY A 24 12.14 8.04 -22.32
CA GLY A 24 10.84 7.73 -22.96
C GLY A 24 10.75 6.32 -23.55
N THR A 25 11.83 5.54 -23.48
CA THR A 25 11.83 4.12 -23.86
C THR A 25 11.62 3.21 -22.65
N TRP A 26 10.80 2.18 -22.81
CA TRP A 26 10.39 1.23 -21.78
C TRP A 26 10.71 -0.20 -22.19
N ALA A 27 11.18 -0.97 -21.20
CA ALA A 27 11.27 -2.41 -21.26
C ALA A 27 10.58 -2.97 -20.01
N SER A 28 9.70 -3.94 -20.18
CA SER A 28 8.91 -4.54 -19.12
C SER A 28 8.58 -5.98 -19.49
N CYS A 29 8.45 -6.85 -18.49
CA CYS A 29 7.98 -8.21 -18.69
C CYS A 29 6.99 -8.62 -17.60
N LEU A 30 6.17 -9.61 -17.91
CA LEU A 30 5.45 -10.41 -16.91
C LEU A 30 6.24 -11.69 -16.69
N ARG A 31 6.59 -11.99 -15.43
CA ARG A 31 7.33 -13.21 -15.07
C ARG A 31 6.51 -14.06 -14.11
N ILE A 32 6.33 -15.33 -14.44
CA ILE A 32 5.75 -16.34 -13.55
C ILE A 32 6.90 -17.07 -12.86
N VAL A 33 6.92 -17.02 -11.53
CA VAL A 33 7.97 -17.61 -10.69
C VAL A 33 7.36 -18.71 -9.83
N ASP A 34 8.02 -19.86 -9.74
CA ASP A 34 7.70 -20.86 -8.74
C ASP A 34 8.40 -20.48 -7.42
N PRO A 35 7.66 -20.16 -6.35
CA PRO A 35 8.28 -19.78 -5.09
C PRO A 35 8.95 -20.95 -4.36
N ALA A 36 8.62 -22.22 -4.67
CA ALA A 36 9.20 -23.36 -3.96
C ALA A 36 10.69 -23.57 -4.31
N ASP A 37 11.02 -23.39 -5.58
CA ASP A 37 12.35 -23.60 -6.15
C ASP A 37 12.98 -22.31 -6.70
N ALA A 38 12.29 -21.17 -6.56
CA ALA A 38 12.72 -19.86 -7.03
C ALA A 38 13.06 -19.83 -8.54
N THR A 39 12.41 -20.68 -9.33
CA THR A 39 12.65 -20.81 -10.77
C THR A 39 11.64 -20.00 -11.59
N THR A 40 12.08 -19.53 -12.76
CA THR A 40 11.19 -18.84 -13.70
C THR A 40 10.49 -19.87 -14.58
N LYS A 41 9.16 -19.93 -14.50
CA LYS A 41 8.33 -20.81 -15.35
C LYS A 41 8.05 -20.21 -16.71
N GLN A 42 7.81 -18.91 -16.76
CA GLN A 42 7.49 -18.20 -18.00
C GLN A 42 7.90 -16.73 -17.89
N VAL A 43 8.41 -16.18 -18.99
CA VAL A 43 8.57 -14.73 -19.19
C VAL A 43 7.76 -14.34 -20.42
N VAL A 44 6.92 -13.32 -20.26
CA VAL A 44 6.17 -12.68 -21.35
C VAL A 44 6.71 -11.26 -21.48
N GLU A 45 7.53 -11.04 -22.49
CA GLU A 45 8.08 -9.71 -22.80
C GLU A 45 6.99 -8.77 -23.32
N MET A 46 6.92 -7.56 -22.76
CA MET A 46 6.06 -6.51 -23.28
C MET A 46 6.73 -5.86 -24.48
N THR A 47 5.97 -5.55 -25.51
CA THR A 47 6.47 -4.97 -26.77
C THR A 47 5.80 -3.63 -27.04
N GLY A 48 6.40 -2.82 -27.93
CA GLY A 48 5.79 -1.56 -28.35
C GLY A 48 5.88 -0.45 -27.30
N ASN A 49 7.02 -0.32 -26.62
CA ASN A 49 7.29 0.74 -25.63
C ASN A 49 6.29 0.73 -24.45
N GLU A 50 5.88 -0.47 -24.05
CA GLU A 50 4.85 -0.70 -23.05
C GLU A 50 5.45 -1.10 -21.70
N GLY A 51 5.07 -0.39 -20.64
CA GLY A 51 5.45 -0.67 -19.26
C GLY A 51 4.29 -1.20 -18.44
N ALA A 52 4.46 -2.34 -17.76
CA ALA A 52 3.50 -2.84 -16.79
C ALA A 52 3.59 -2.05 -15.48
N LEU A 53 2.44 -1.60 -14.96
CA LEU A 53 2.36 -0.71 -13.80
C LEU A 53 1.64 -1.33 -12.61
N CYS A 54 0.65 -2.20 -12.87
CA CYS A 54 -0.14 -2.83 -11.82
C CYS A 54 -0.63 -4.21 -12.27
N VAL A 55 -0.90 -5.09 -11.30
CA VAL A 55 -1.30 -6.48 -11.53
C VAL A 55 -2.34 -6.92 -10.50
N CYS A 56 -3.30 -7.75 -10.92
CA CYS A 56 -4.33 -8.26 -10.03
C CYS A 56 -4.88 -9.61 -10.52
N HIS A 57 -5.17 -10.53 -9.61
CA HIS A 57 -5.95 -11.73 -9.89
C HIS A 57 -7.44 -11.42 -9.79
N VAL A 58 -8.23 -11.77 -10.80
CA VAL A 58 -9.68 -11.50 -10.82
C VAL A 58 -10.46 -12.71 -11.32
N TYR A 59 -11.43 -13.14 -10.51
CA TYR A 59 -12.38 -14.17 -10.92
C TYR A 59 -13.62 -13.52 -11.55
N PHE A 60 -13.97 -13.94 -12.77
CA PHE A 60 -15.16 -13.45 -13.46
C PHE A 60 -16.24 -14.54 -13.51
N PRO A 61 -17.39 -14.38 -12.81
CA PRO A 61 -18.47 -15.36 -12.79
C PRO A 61 -19.06 -15.66 -14.18
N ALA A 62 -19.07 -14.68 -15.09
CA ALA A 62 -19.56 -14.85 -16.46
C ALA A 62 -18.68 -15.79 -17.30
N ALA A 63 -17.38 -15.90 -16.97
CA ALA A 63 -16.45 -16.83 -17.58
C ALA A 63 -16.25 -18.10 -16.75
N LYS A 64 -16.63 -18.07 -15.46
CA LYS A 64 -16.36 -19.10 -14.44
C LYS A 64 -14.88 -19.44 -14.32
N GLU A 65 -14.04 -18.41 -14.38
CA GLU A 65 -12.60 -18.57 -14.52
C GLU A 65 -11.84 -17.44 -13.80
N LEU A 66 -10.68 -17.78 -13.25
CA LEU A 66 -9.72 -16.85 -12.66
C LEU A 66 -8.74 -16.38 -13.75
N PHE A 67 -8.56 -15.06 -13.84
CA PHE A 67 -7.63 -14.44 -14.77
C PHE A 67 -6.58 -13.61 -14.04
N LEU A 68 -5.47 -13.38 -14.72
CA LEU A 68 -4.47 -12.38 -14.35
C LEU A 68 -4.70 -11.12 -15.19
N ALA A 69 -5.03 -10.01 -14.54
CA ALA A 69 -5.14 -8.70 -15.17
C ALA A 69 -3.84 -7.92 -14.94
N VAL A 70 -3.25 -7.40 -16.01
CA VAL A 70 -2.05 -6.56 -15.98
C VAL A 70 -2.38 -5.21 -16.61
N GLY A 71 -2.22 -4.13 -15.86
CA GLY A 71 -2.39 -2.76 -16.33
C GLY A 71 -1.07 -2.23 -16.86
N THR A 72 -1.10 -1.69 -18.08
CA THR A 72 0.09 -1.22 -18.80
C THR A 72 -0.10 0.19 -19.34
N ALA A 73 0.99 0.91 -19.55
CA ALA A 73 1.02 2.22 -20.22
C ALA A 73 2.04 2.20 -21.38
N VAL A 74 1.76 2.94 -22.45
CA VAL A 74 2.65 3.08 -23.61
C VAL A 74 3.26 4.47 -23.62
N GLY A 75 4.57 4.55 -23.86
CA GLY A 75 5.26 5.83 -24.00
C GLY A 75 5.17 6.72 -22.75
N LEU A 76 5.09 6.11 -21.56
CA LEU A 76 4.95 6.85 -20.31
C LEU A 76 6.15 7.78 -20.08
N THR A 77 5.89 9.05 -19.85
CA THR A 77 6.88 10.04 -19.41
C THR A 77 6.53 10.49 -18.00
N PHE A 78 7.54 10.81 -17.20
CA PHE A 78 7.34 11.19 -15.79
C PHE A 78 7.31 12.70 -15.57
N ALA A 79 8.07 13.48 -16.35
CA ALA A 79 8.22 14.93 -16.18
C ALA A 79 8.38 15.64 -17.54
N PRO A 80 7.33 16.33 -18.06
CA PRO A 80 5.95 16.29 -17.56
C PRO A 80 5.36 14.88 -17.66
N ARG A 81 4.36 14.56 -16.84
CA ARG A 81 3.71 13.26 -16.88
C ARG A 81 2.79 13.17 -18.09
N ASP A 82 3.02 12.21 -18.97
CA ASP A 82 2.20 11.95 -20.15
C ASP A 82 2.31 10.48 -20.60
N CYS A 83 1.39 10.01 -21.45
CA CYS A 83 1.48 8.68 -22.07
C CYS A 83 0.67 8.63 -23.38
N ASP A 84 1.09 7.79 -24.32
CA ASP A 84 0.39 7.58 -25.60
C ASP A 84 -0.93 6.79 -25.43
N GLY A 85 -1.11 6.16 -24.28
CA GLY A 85 -2.29 5.39 -23.91
C GLY A 85 -1.96 4.33 -22.87
N GLY A 86 -2.96 3.50 -22.55
CA GLY A 86 -2.77 2.36 -21.66
C GLY A 86 -3.65 1.19 -22.03
N TYR A 87 -3.41 0.05 -21.38
CA TYR A 87 -4.19 -1.15 -21.62
C TYR A 87 -4.39 -1.98 -20.36
N ILE A 88 -5.39 -2.86 -20.44
CA ILE A 88 -5.54 -3.99 -19.53
C ILE A 88 -5.33 -5.26 -20.34
N HIS A 89 -4.24 -5.94 -20.07
CA HIS A 89 -3.96 -7.28 -20.60
C HIS A 89 -4.66 -8.28 -19.68
N LEU A 90 -5.50 -9.13 -20.26
CA LEU A 90 -6.16 -10.20 -19.53
C LEU A 90 -5.54 -11.52 -19.95
N TYR A 91 -4.92 -12.23 -19.01
CA TYR A 91 -4.31 -13.53 -19.22
C TYR A 91 -5.09 -14.64 -18.52
N ARG A 92 -5.16 -15.79 -19.17
CA ARG A 92 -5.72 -17.05 -18.67
C ARG A 92 -4.60 -17.92 -18.12
N TYR A 93 -4.83 -18.55 -16.97
CA TYR A 93 -3.95 -19.59 -16.45
C TYR A 93 -4.13 -20.89 -17.23
N LEU A 94 -3.02 -21.58 -17.49
CA LEU A 94 -2.97 -22.92 -18.08
C LEU A 94 -2.68 -23.97 -17.00
N ASP A 95 -2.96 -25.23 -17.31
CA ASP A 95 -2.81 -26.35 -16.35
C ASP A 95 -1.36 -26.58 -15.92
N ASP A 96 -0.38 -26.13 -16.71
CA ASP A 96 1.06 -26.19 -16.41
C ASP A 96 1.54 -25.04 -15.51
N GLY A 97 0.65 -24.14 -15.09
CA GLY A 97 0.96 -22.97 -14.28
C GLY A 97 1.48 -21.77 -15.07
N THR A 98 1.53 -21.84 -16.39
CA THR A 98 1.84 -20.70 -17.27
C THR A 98 0.58 -19.88 -17.59
N VAL A 99 0.74 -18.79 -18.32
CA VAL A 99 -0.37 -17.92 -18.74
C VAL A 99 -0.39 -17.67 -20.25
N THR A 100 -1.58 -17.47 -20.80
CA THR A 100 -1.79 -17.09 -22.21
C THR A 100 -2.69 -15.86 -22.33
N LEU A 101 -2.38 -14.96 -23.26
CA LEU A 101 -3.13 -13.72 -23.46
C LEU A 101 -4.51 -14.02 -24.06
N VAL A 102 -5.56 -13.49 -23.44
CA VAL A 102 -6.94 -13.58 -23.95
C VAL A 102 -7.26 -12.39 -24.85
N HIS A 103 -7.09 -11.18 -24.33
CA HIS A 103 -7.28 -9.95 -25.10
C HIS A 103 -6.60 -8.76 -24.41
N LYS A 104 -6.42 -7.68 -25.16
CA LYS A 104 -5.91 -6.39 -24.70
C LYS A 104 -7.01 -5.34 -24.78
N THR A 105 -7.42 -4.78 -23.65
CA THR A 105 -8.49 -3.75 -23.59
C THR A 105 -7.86 -2.36 -23.52
N PRO A 106 -8.14 -1.45 -24.48
CA PRO A 106 -7.57 -0.10 -24.45
C PRO A 106 -8.14 0.76 -23.32
N LEU A 107 -7.27 1.59 -22.75
CA LEU A 107 -7.55 2.67 -21.82
C LEU A 107 -7.12 4.00 -22.44
N ASP A 108 -7.73 5.08 -21.98
CA ASP A 108 -7.44 6.47 -22.37
C ASP A 108 -6.32 7.11 -21.53
N GLY A 109 -5.60 6.32 -20.71
CA GLY A 109 -4.48 6.78 -19.91
C GLY A 109 -3.80 5.64 -19.15
N ALA A 110 -2.79 5.98 -18.35
CA ALA A 110 -2.04 5.01 -17.56
C ALA A 110 -2.87 4.47 -16.38
N PRO A 111 -3.02 3.13 -16.23
CA PRO A 111 -3.63 2.53 -15.05
C PRO A 111 -2.65 2.57 -13.86
N GLY A 112 -3.09 3.11 -12.73
CA GLY A 112 -2.30 3.15 -11.50
C GLY A 112 -2.56 1.98 -10.55
N ALA A 113 -3.78 1.44 -10.55
CA ALA A 113 -4.15 0.33 -9.68
C ALA A 113 -5.27 -0.54 -10.27
N LEU A 114 -5.27 -1.81 -9.86
CA LEU A 114 -6.28 -2.81 -10.19
C LEU A 114 -6.75 -3.50 -8.91
N CYS A 115 -8.04 -3.82 -8.83
CA CYS A 115 -8.60 -4.57 -7.69
C CYS A 115 -9.76 -5.46 -8.13
N ALA A 116 -9.72 -6.74 -7.78
CA ALA A 116 -10.86 -7.63 -7.97
C ALA A 116 -11.97 -7.26 -6.98
N PHE A 117 -13.18 -7.08 -7.50
CA PHE A 117 -14.30 -6.61 -6.70
C PHE A 117 -15.60 -7.23 -7.18
N LYS A 118 -16.22 -8.06 -6.33
CA LYS A 118 -17.54 -8.69 -6.57
C LYS A 118 -17.67 -9.34 -7.95
N GLY A 119 -16.64 -10.09 -8.38
CA GLY A 119 -16.64 -10.78 -9.68
C GLY A 119 -16.41 -9.86 -10.88
N ARG A 120 -15.92 -8.64 -10.64
CA ARG A 120 -15.59 -7.61 -11.62
C ARG A 120 -14.20 -7.04 -11.32
N LEU A 121 -13.69 -6.18 -12.21
CA LEU A 121 -12.39 -5.54 -12.07
C LEU A 121 -12.56 -4.03 -11.86
N LEU A 122 -12.09 -3.51 -10.72
CA LEU A 122 -11.87 -2.09 -10.52
C LEU A 122 -10.54 -1.68 -11.15
N VAL A 123 -10.54 -0.53 -11.81
CA VAL A 123 -9.39 0.03 -12.52
C VAL A 123 -9.31 1.51 -12.21
N GLY A 124 -8.18 1.94 -11.64
CA GLY A 124 -7.83 3.35 -11.48
C GLY A 124 -7.02 3.79 -12.70
N CYS A 125 -7.59 4.66 -13.54
CA CYS A 125 -6.96 5.15 -14.76
C CYS A 125 -6.91 6.68 -14.69
N GLY A 126 -5.72 7.25 -14.44
CA GLY A 126 -5.64 8.67 -14.09
C GLY A 126 -6.41 8.97 -12.80
N ASN A 127 -7.29 9.96 -12.86
CA ASN A 127 -8.24 10.29 -11.79
C ASN A 127 -9.60 9.58 -11.92
N ALA A 128 -9.74 8.59 -12.80
CA ALA A 128 -10.99 7.88 -13.01
C ALA A 128 -10.96 6.49 -12.38
N LEU A 129 -11.85 6.24 -11.41
CA LEU A 129 -12.17 4.89 -10.96
C LEU A 129 -13.22 4.29 -11.89
N ARG A 130 -12.97 3.08 -12.38
CA ARG A 130 -13.86 2.38 -13.33
C ARG A 130 -14.11 0.95 -12.90
N LEU A 131 -15.35 0.50 -13.09
CA LEU A 131 -15.73 -0.89 -12.89
C LEU A 131 -15.93 -1.58 -14.24
N TYR A 132 -15.22 -2.67 -14.46
CA TYR A 132 -15.24 -3.46 -15.69
C TYR A 132 -15.83 -4.85 -15.45
N ASP A 133 -16.66 -5.29 -16.40
CA ASP A 133 -17.18 -6.66 -16.48
C ASP A 133 -16.45 -7.45 -17.57
N PHE A 134 -16.56 -8.77 -17.51
CA PHE A 134 -15.94 -9.65 -18.50
C PHE A 134 -16.58 -9.48 -19.88
N GLY A 135 -15.76 -9.50 -20.92
CA GLY A 135 -16.22 -9.57 -22.30
C GLY A 135 -15.23 -10.36 -23.15
N LYS A 136 -15.74 -11.19 -24.08
CA LYS A 136 -14.91 -12.15 -24.83
C LYS A 136 -13.80 -11.52 -25.68
N LYS A 137 -13.97 -10.26 -26.10
CA LYS A 137 -13.00 -9.52 -26.95
C LYS A 137 -12.30 -8.37 -26.23
N LYS A 138 -12.92 -7.85 -25.18
CA LYS A 138 -12.45 -6.74 -24.35
C LYS A 138 -13.29 -6.67 -23.08
N LEU A 139 -12.74 -6.11 -22.02
CA LEU A 139 -13.51 -5.78 -20.82
C LEU A 139 -14.54 -4.69 -21.11
N LEU A 140 -15.68 -4.78 -20.45
CA LEU A 140 -16.82 -3.88 -20.64
C LEU A 140 -16.92 -2.90 -19.48
N ARG A 141 -16.59 -1.62 -19.70
CA ARG A 141 -16.78 -0.56 -18.69
C ARG A 141 -18.27 -0.45 -18.35
N LYS A 142 -18.61 -0.59 -17.06
CA LYS A 142 -19.98 -0.51 -16.54
C LYS A 142 -20.25 0.78 -15.79
N VAL A 143 -19.29 1.18 -14.95
CA VAL A 143 -19.42 2.34 -14.07
C VAL A 143 -18.12 3.13 -14.13
N GLU A 144 -18.21 4.46 -14.03
CA GLU A 144 -17.08 5.37 -13.97
C GLU A 144 -17.38 6.49 -12.97
N ASN A 145 -16.37 6.87 -12.19
CA ASN A 145 -16.38 8.04 -11.33
C ASN A 145 -15.02 8.74 -11.49
N ARG A 146 -15.05 10.04 -11.83
CA ARG A 146 -13.86 10.88 -12.06
C ARG A 146 -13.61 11.91 -10.95
N ASN A 147 -14.35 11.81 -9.85
CA ASN A 147 -14.28 12.77 -8.75
C ASN A 147 -13.12 12.43 -7.81
N PHE A 148 -11.93 12.18 -8.38
CA PHE A 148 -10.68 12.05 -7.63
C PHE A 148 -9.76 13.20 -8.03
N PRO A 149 -8.98 13.76 -7.09
CA PRO A 149 -8.22 14.98 -7.36
C PRO A 149 -7.15 14.82 -8.44
N ASN A 150 -6.32 13.77 -8.36
CA ASN A 150 -5.11 13.67 -9.17
C ASN A 150 -4.95 12.33 -9.89
N PHE A 151 -4.40 11.32 -9.22
CA PHE A 151 -4.03 10.05 -9.85
C PHE A 151 -4.18 8.93 -8.84
N ILE A 152 -4.97 7.92 -9.19
CA ILE A 152 -5.25 6.78 -8.33
C ILE A 152 -4.01 5.86 -8.30
N THR A 153 -3.38 5.70 -7.14
CA THR A 153 -2.18 4.86 -6.95
C THR A 153 -2.50 3.52 -6.29
N THR A 154 -3.55 3.42 -5.49
CA THR A 154 -3.97 2.18 -4.83
C THR A 154 -5.48 2.03 -4.85
N ILE A 155 -5.96 0.78 -4.95
CA ILE A 155 -7.38 0.43 -4.83
C ILE A 155 -7.49 -0.84 -4.00
N HIS A 156 -8.28 -0.78 -2.95
CA HIS A 156 -8.69 -1.93 -2.16
C HIS A 156 -10.21 -1.92 -2.00
N ALA A 157 -10.78 -3.06 -1.64
CA ALA A 157 -12.21 -3.15 -1.40
C ALA A 157 -12.52 -4.15 -0.29
N SER A 158 -13.55 -3.85 0.49
CA SER A 158 -14.13 -4.72 1.50
C SER A 158 -15.64 -4.54 1.50
N GLY A 159 -16.41 -5.62 1.46
CA GLY A 159 -17.88 -5.52 1.37
C GLY A 159 -18.35 -4.66 0.19
N GLU A 160 -19.10 -3.59 0.46
CA GLU A 160 -19.57 -2.63 -0.54
C GLU A 160 -18.71 -1.36 -0.66
N ARG A 161 -17.64 -1.28 0.14
CA ARG A 161 -16.75 -0.14 0.26
C ARG A 161 -15.47 -0.37 -0.53
N ILE A 162 -15.03 0.70 -1.19
CA ILE A 162 -13.80 0.75 -1.97
C ILE A 162 -12.93 1.85 -1.35
N TYR A 163 -11.66 1.56 -1.13
CA TYR A 163 -10.67 2.49 -0.60
C TYR A 163 -9.71 2.85 -1.73
N VAL A 164 -9.63 4.13 -2.05
CA VAL A 164 -8.82 4.65 -3.16
C VAL A 164 -7.73 5.54 -2.59
N GLY A 165 -6.46 5.21 -2.86
CA GLY A 165 -5.34 6.11 -2.58
C GLY A 165 -5.07 7.02 -3.76
N ASP A 166 -5.07 8.33 -3.51
CA ASP A 166 -4.61 9.34 -4.45
C ASP A 166 -3.10 9.59 -4.27
N VAL A 167 -2.42 9.94 -5.36
CA VAL A 167 -0.98 10.21 -5.38
C VAL A 167 -0.56 11.39 -4.47
N GLN A 168 -1.50 12.26 -4.10
CA GLN A 168 -1.26 13.48 -3.31
C GLN A 168 -2.34 13.76 -2.27
N GLU A 169 -3.59 13.36 -2.52
CA GLU A 169 -4.75 13.65 -1.66
C GLU A 169 -5.22 12.44 -0.84
N SER A 170 -4.28 11.63 -0.32
CA SER A 170 -4.57 10.60 0.70
C SER A 170 -5.65 9.58 0.29
N PHE A 171 -6.41 9.04 1.26
CA PHE A 171 -7.47 8.06 1.01
C PHE A 171 -8.84 8.69 0.77
N HIS A 172 -9.56 8.09 -0.16
CA HIS A 172 -10.96 8.37 -0.47
C HIS A 172 -11.76 7.09 -0.30
N PHE A 173 -12.79 7.13 0.54
CA PHE A 173 -13.72 6.03 0.79
C PHE A 173 -14.89 6.17 -0.17
N VAL A 174 -15.17 5.11 -0.91
CA VAL A 174 -16.13 5.09 -2.01
C VAL A 174 -17.17 4.02 -1.75
N ARG A 175 -18.43 4.39 -1.90
CA ARG A 175 -19.56 3.45 -1.83
C ARG A 175 -19.94 3.00 -3.23
N TYR A 176 -20.04 1.70 -3.45
CA TYR A 176 -20.57 1.15 -4.70
C TYR A 176 -21.99 0.62 -4.49
N LYS A 177 -22.98 1.20 -5.16
CA LYS A 177 -24.38 0.76 -5.10
C LYS A 177 -24.73 -0.03 -6.36
N ARG A 178 -24.89 -1.35 -6.19
CA ARG A 178 -25.08 -2.28 -7.31
C ARG A 178 -26.39 -2.05 -8.07
N GLU A 179 -27.46 -1.72 -7.35
CA GLU A 179 -28.82 -1.54 -7.91
C GLU A 179 -28.87 -0.35 -8.87
N ASP A 180 -28.22 0.75 -8.49
CA ASP A 180 -28.16 1.98 -9.28
C ASP A 180 -27.02 1.96 -10.30
N GLY A 181 -26.09 0.99 -10.19
CA GLY A 181 -24.89 0.93 -11.02
C GLY A 181 -24.00 2.16 -10.85
N SER A 182 -23.94 2.71 -9.64
CA SER A 182 -23.23 3.96 -9.33
C SER A 182 -22.15 3.76 -8.27
N MET A 183 -21.16 4.64 -8.28
CA MET A 183 -20.18 4.76 -7.20
C MET A 183 -19.84 6.22 -6.93
N TYR A 184 -19.75 6.57 -5.65
CA TYR A 184 -19.55 7.94 -5.19
C TYR A 184 -18.64 7.96 -3.97
N VAL A 185 -17.86 9.05 -3.82
CA VAL A 185 -16.96 9.25 -2.68
C VAL A 185 -17.80 9.68 -1.49
N VAL A 186 -17.72 8.96 -0.38
CA VAL A 186 -18.48 9.21 0.85
C VAL A 186 -17.65 9.87 1.94
N ALA A 187 -16.36 9.54 2.00
CA ALA A 187 -15.43 10.19 2.91
C ALA A 187 -14.06 10.38 2.29
N ASP A 188 -13.33 11.37 2.75
CA ASP A 188 -11.95 11.68 2.36
C ASP A 188 -11.16 12.19 3.58
N ASP A 189 -9.83 12.26 3.41
CA ASP A 189 -8.93 12.83 4.41
C ASP A 189 -8.94 14.36 4.33
N VAL A 190 -8.61 15.02 5.45
CA VAL A 190 -8.40 16.46 5.53
C VAL A 190 -6.94 16.86 5.27
N GLN A 191 -6.01 15.89 5.28
CA GLN A 191 -4.59 16.12 5.06
C GLN A 191 -4.14 15.53 3.70
N PRO A 192 -3.30 16.26 2.94
CA PRO A 192 -2.70 15.70 1.74
C PRO A 192 -1.63 14.68 2.13
N ARG A 193 -1.71 13.48 1.54
CA ARG A 193 -0.74 12.39 1.74
C ARG A 193 -0.38 11.76 0.40
N HIS A 194 0.92 11.57 0.19
CA HIS A 194 1.45 11.04 -1.05
C HIS A 194 1.50 9.51 -1.01
N VAL A 195 0.34 8.87 -1.14
CA VAL A 195 0.16 7.45 -0.84
C VAL A 195 1.04 6.56 -1.73
N THR A 196 1.79 5.67 -1.09
CA THR A 196 2.63 4.65 -1.73
C THR A 196 2.13 3.23 -1.45
N ALA A 197 1.57 3.00 -0.27
CA ALA A 197 1.04 1.71 0.16
C ALA A 197 -0.28 1.90 0.92
N ALA A 198 -1.17 0.92 0.83
CA ALA A 198 -2.45 0.92 1.50
C ALA A 198 -2.83 -0.48 1.97
N LEU A 199 -3.50 -0.56 3.12
CA LEU A 199 -3.91 -1.81 3.73
C LEU A 199 -5.19 -1.58 4.56
N PRO A 200 -6.36 -2.03 4.08
CA PRO A 200 -7.55 -2.10 4.92
C PRO A 200 -7.30 -3.04 6.11
N LEU A 201 -7.48 -2.53 7.32
CA LEU A 201 -7.32 -3.32 8.56
C LEU A 201 -8.63 -4.01 8.95
N ASP A 202 -9.73 -3.28 8.75
CA ASP A 202 -11.12 -3.69 8.93
C ASP A 202 -12.04 -2.93 7.94
N TYR A 203 -13.34 -2.84 8.23
CA TYR A 203 -14.31 -2.18 7.34
C TYR A 203 -14.26 -0.64 7.39
N ASP A 204 -13.75 -0.07 8.48
CA ASP A 204 -13.75 1.39 8.71
C ASP A 204 -12.33 1.96 8.77
N THR A 205 -11.33 1.11 8.89
CA THR A 205 -9.94 1.49 9.19
C THR A 205 -9.00 1.07 8.06
N VAL A 206 -8.18 2.00 7.60
CA VAL A 206 -7.16 1.78 6.55
C VAL A 206 -5.81 2.30 7.04
N ALA A 207 -4.78 1.46 6.94
CA ALA A 207 -3.39 1.87 7.11
C ALA A 207 -2.78 2.32 5.78
N GLY A 208 -1.90 3.32 5.84
CA GLY A 208 -1.22 3.88 4.67
C GLY A 208 0.25 4.16 4.93
N GLY A 209 1.04 4.08 3.86
CA GLY A 209 2.40 4.58 3.77
C GLY A 209 2.46 5.73 2.77
N ASP A 210 3.41 6.65 2.94
CA ASP A 210 3.64 7.73 1.99
C ASP A 210 5.10 7.85 1.49
N LYS A 211 5.26 8.64 0.41
CA LYS A 211 6.56 8.91 -0.22
C LYS A 211 7.59 9.50 0.74
N PHE A 212 7.14 10.19 1.78
CA PHE A 212 7.99 10.89 2.74
C PHE A 212 8.33 10.03 3.95
N GLY A 213 8.01 8.74 3.93
CA GLY A 213 8.40 7.78 4.96
C GLY A 213 7.55 7.85 6.22
N ASN A 214 6.29 8.20 6.09
CA ASN A 214 5.32 8.08 7.17
C ASN A 214 4.50 6.79 7.05
N ILE A 215 4.12 6.23 8.19
CA ILE A 215 3.00 5.29 8.33
C ILE A 215 1.90 5.98 9.11
N PHE A 216 0.65 5.78 8.69
CA PHE A 216 -0.52 6.35 9.34
C PHE A 216 -1.68 5.35 9.27
N VAL A 217 -2.65 5.53 10.16
CA VAL A 217 -3.91 4.79 10.12
C VAL A 217 -5.06 5.79 10.21
N GLN A 218 -6.03 5.61 9.33
CA GLN A 218 -7.24 6.40 9.26
C GLN A 218 -8.45 5.54 9.53
N ARG A 219 -9.45 6.13 10.19
CA ARG A 219 -10.68 5.47 10.57
C ARG A 219 -11.87 6.36 10.25
N LEU A 220 -12.89 5.78 9.63
CA LEU A 220 -14.20 6.39 9.54
C LEU A 220 -14.95 6.20 10.87
N ALA A 221 -15.60 7.26 11.37
CA ALA A 221 -16.41 7.16 12.58
C ALA A 221 -17.55 6.14 12.40
N ALA A 222 -17.86 5.38 13.45
CA ALA A 222 -18.78 4.25 13.36
C ALA A 222 -20.22 4.68 13.04
N ASP A 223 -20.68 5.77 13.66
CA ASP A 223 -21.98 6.39 13.40
C ASP A 223 -22.12 6.87 11.95
N ILE A 224 -21.07 7.48 11.40
CA ILE A 224 -21.02 7.89 9.99
C ILE A 224 -21.03 6.65 9.07
N SER A 225 -20.31 5.60 9.45
CA SER A 225 -20.26 4.35 8.69
C SER A 225 -21.65 3.73 8.57
N GLU A 226 -22.39 3.65 9.68
CA GLU A 226 -23.78 3.18 9.71
C GLU A 226 -24.70 4.06 8.85
N GLU A 227 -24.60 5.38 8.96
CA GLU A 227 -25.38 6.34 8.14
C GLU A 227 -25.16 6.12 6.64
N ILE A 228 -23.91 5.91 6.22
CA ILE A 228 -23.57 5.66 4.81
C ILE A 228 -24.18 4.36 4.28
N GLU A 229 -24.23 3.31 5.10
CA GLU A 229 -24.80 2.03 4.69
C GLU A 229 -26.34 2.05 4.66
N GLU A 230 -26.96 2.86 5.51
CA GLU A 230 -28.41 3.02 5.57
C GLU A 230 -28.97 4.09 4.62
N ASP A 231 -28.13 4.86 3.92
CA ASP A 231 -28.56 5.96 3.04
C ASP A 231 -29.54 5.49 1.93
N PRO A 232 -30.84 5.84 2.02
CA PRO A 232 -31.82 5.43 1.04
C PRO A 232 -31.69 6.22 -0.28
N THR A 233 -30.99 7.36 -0.27
CA THR A 233 -30.85 8.25 -1.43
C THR A 233 -29.83 7.74 -2.43
N GLY A 234 -28.97 6.79 -2.03
CA GLY A 234 -27.93 6.22 -2.87
C GLY A 234 -26.90 7.24 -3.31
N GLY A 235 -26.53 8.16 -2.42
CA GLY A 235 -25.52 9.17 -2.68
C GLY A 235 -25.97 10.35 -3.54
N LYS A 236 -27.26 10.48 -3.85
CA LYS A 236 -27.78 11.60 -4.67
C LYS A 236 -27.54 12.97 -4.01
N ASN A 237 -27.43 13.00 -2.69
CA ASN A 237 -27.16 14.22 -1.93
C ASN A 237 -25.67 14.51 -1.74
N VAL A 238 -24.78 13.55 -2.01
CA VAL A 238 -23.33 13.64 -1.73
C VAL A 238 -22.67 14.83 -2.44
N GLY A 239 -23.10 15.15 -3.67
CA GLY A 239 -22.58 16.30 -4.40
C GLY A 239 -23.00 17.66 -3.83
N ALA A 240 -24.11 17.71 -3.08
CA ALA A 240 -24.62 18.93 -2.44
C ALA A 240 -24.17 19.06 -0.98
N SER A 241 -23.78 17.96 -0.34
CA SER A 241 -23.33 17.91 1.06
C SER A 241 -21.81 17.91 1.22
N GLY A 242 -21.05 18.11 0.14
CA GLY A 242 -19.59 18.16 0.21
C GLY A 242 -19.07 19.24 1.16
N VAL A 243 -18.07 18.88 1.96
CA VAL A 243 -17.44 19.77 2.95
C VAL A 243 -15.97 19.96 2.60
N LEU A 244 -15.43 21.17 2.79
CA LEU A 244 -14.04 21.52 2.49
C LEU A 244 -13.62 21.20 1.04
N ASN A 245 -14.51 21.45 0.06
CA ASN A 245 -14.32 21.11 -1.36
C ASN A 245 -14.08 19.61 -1.64
N GLY A 246 -14.54 18.73 -0.75
CA GLY A 246 -14.38 17.28 -0.88
C GLY A 246 -15.65 16.52 -0.52
N ALA A 247 -15.47 15.30 0.01
CA ALA A 247 -16.55 14.43 0.44
C ALA A 247 -17.33 15.01 1.64
N PRO A 248 -18.57 14.56 1.88
CA PRO A 248 -19.39 15.04 3.00
C PRO A 248 -18.81 14.65 4.37
N HIS A 249 -18.19 13.48 4.47
CA HIS A 249 -17.60 12.99 5.72
C HIS A 249 -16.08 13.01 5.66
N LYS A 250 -15.43 13.13 6.82
CA LYS A 250 -13.97 13.12 6.94
C LYS A 250 -13.51 11.93 7.74
N VAL A 251 -12.40 11.30 7.32
CA VAL A 251 -11.78 10.24 8.11
C VAL A 251 -10.88 10.84 9.20
N GLU A 252 -10.84 10.16 10.34
CA GLU A 252 -10.00 10.55 11.46
C GLU A 252 -8.67 9.81 11.40
N GLN A 253 -7.58 10.54 11.59
CA GLN A 253 -6.26 9.95 11.74
C GLN A 253 -6.10 9.43 13.17
N VAL A 254 -6.02 8.12 13.33
CA VAL A 254 -5.90 7.44 14.64
C VAL A 254 -4.45 7.09 14.97
N VAL A 255 -3.59 6.89 13.98
CA VAL A 255 -2.16 6.57 14.16
C VAL A 255 -1.32 7.43 13.24
N GLN A 256 -0.16 7.88 13.73
CA GLN A 256 0.85 8.61 12.96
C GLN A 256 2.25 8.30 13.43
N PHE A 257 3.14 7.95 12.50
CA PHE A 257 4.55 7.73 12.81
C PHE A 257 5.43 8.01 11.61
N HIS A 258 6.51 8.76 11.80
CA HIS A 258 7.55 8.91 10.80
C HIS A 258 8.59 7.79 10.96
N VAL A 259 8.61 6.86 10.00
CA VAL A 259 9.57 5.75 9.96
C VAL A 259 10.96 6.27 9.61
N GLY A 260 11.05 7.25 8.70
CA GLY A 260 12.31 7.78 8.17
C GLY A 260 12.65 7.27 6.78
N GLU A 261 11.94 6.25 6.31
CA GLU A 261 12.15 5.62 5.01
C GLU A 261 10.81 5.43 4.30
N THR A 262 10.78 5.63 2.97
CA THR A 262 9.57 5.47 2.16
C THR A 262 9.02 4.06 2.30
N VAL A 263 7.78 3.95 2.77
CA VAL A 263 7.09 2.67 2.95
C VAL A 263 6.51 2.24 1.61
N CYS A 264 6.85 1.04 1.16
CA CYS A 264 6.53 0.54 -0.18
C CYS A 264 5.42 -0.52 -0.16
N ALA A 265 5.31 -1.29 0.91
CA ALA A 265 4.26 -2.30 1.05
C ALA A 265 3.81 -2.41 2.51
N LEU A 266 2.54 -2.79 2.66
CA LEU A 266 1.90 -3.06 3.94
C LEU A 266 1.15 -4.38 3.82
N THR A 267 1.26 -5.24 4.82
CA THR A 267 0.42 -6.43 4.95
C THR A 267 0.03 -6.65 6.40
N LYS A 268 -1.08 -7.36 6.60
CA LYS A 268 -1.55 -7.75 7.92
C LYS A 268 -1.33 -9.25 8.09
N GLY A 269 -0.71 -9.67 9.17
CA GLY A 269 -0.49 -11.10 9.42
C GLY A 269 0.28 -11.40 10.71
N THR A 270 0.52 -12.68 10.94
CA THR A 270 1.30 -13.19 12.09
C THR A 270 2.63 -13.76 11.57
N LEU A 271 3.76 -13.41 12.18
CA LEU A 271 5.08 -13.94 11.77
C LEU A 271 5.37 -15.33 12.36
N GLN A 272 4.69 -15.71 13.43
CA GLN A 272 4.79 -17.01 14.07
C GLN A 272 3.40 -17.58 14.40
N ALA A 273 3.33 -18.91 14.52
CA ALA A 273 2.09 -19.59 14.86
C ALA A 273 1.61 -19.20 16.28
N GLY A 274 0.39 -18.66 16.38
CA GLY A 274 -0.17 -18.19 17.65
C GLY A 274 0.33 -16.81 18.11
N GLY A 275 1.15 -16.13 17.29
CA GLY A 275 1.55 -14.74 17.54
C GLY A 275 0.42 -13.74 17.32
N LEU A 276 0.69 -12.47 17.67
CA LEU A 276 -0.26 -11.38 17.44
C LEU A 276 -0.30 -11.00 15.96
N GLU A 277 -1.50 -10.68 15.47
CA GLU A 277 -1.66 -10.09 14.14
C GLU A 277 -1.10 -8.66 14.16
N CYS A 278 -0.12 -8.41 13.30
CA CYS A 278 0.59 -7.14 13.22
C CYS A 278 0.46 -6.55 11.82
N ILE A 279 0.72 -5.24 11.70
CA ILE A 279 0.96 -4.61 10.41
C ILE A 279 2.45 -4.78 10.11
N ILE A 280 2.77 -5.55 9.10
CA ILE A 280 4.15 -5.73 8.61
C ILE A 280 4.34 -4.77 7.44
N TYR A 281 5.43 -4.02 7.46
CA TYR A 281 5.75 -3.06 6.41
C TYR A 281 7.15 -3.29 5.86
N THR A 282 7.33 -2.92 4.59
CA THR A 282 8.66 -2.87 3.97
C THR A 282 8.93 -1.49 3.41
N THR A 283 10.20 -1.09 3.42
CA THR A 283 10.63 0.23 2.94
C THR A 283 11.47 0.14 1.67
N LEU A 284 11.65 1.28 1.01
CA LEU A 284 12.50 1.40 -0.18
C LEU A 284 13.97 1.01 0.06
N MET A 285 14.47 1.20 1.29
CA MET A 285 15.86 0.91 1.66
C MET A 285 16.05 -0.52 2.18
N GLY A 286 15.00 -1.35 2.14
CA GLY A 286 15.07 -2.78 2.51
C GLY A 286 14.72 -3.08 3.96
N THR A 287 14.26 -2.10 4.74
CA THR A 287 13.78 -2.34 6.11
C THR A 287 12.52 -3.18 6.06
N VAL A 288 12.44 -4.19 6.94
CA VAL A 288 11.21 -4.94 7.24
C VAL A 288 10.87 -4.64 8.69
N GLY A 289 9.75 -3.95 8.91
CA GLY A 289 9.32 -3.55 10.24
C GLY A 289 7.92 -4.06 10.55
N ALA A 290 7.51 -3.93 11.81
CA ALA A 290 6.19 -4.31 12.28
C ALA A 290 5.61 -3.24 13.21
N LEU A 291 4.32 -2.98 13.09
CA LEU A 291 3.51 -2.29 14.09
C LEU A 291 2.67 -3.32 14.82
N MET A 292 2.93 -3.47 16.12
CA MET A 292 2.22 -4.38 17.01
C MET A 292 1.13 -3.61 17.77
N PRO A 293 -0.13 -4.08 17.78
CA PRO A 293 -1.12 -3.53 18.68
C PRO A 293 -0.85 -3.98 20.12
N PHE A 294 -0.96 -3.05 21.08
CA PHE A 294 -0.92 -3.40 22.50
C PHE A 294 -2.21 -4.12 22.94
N VAL A 295 -2.06 -5.10 23.83
CA VAL A 295 -3.20 -5.87 24.37
C VAL A 295 -3.69 -5.30 25.70
N SER A 296 -2.81 -4.66 26.48
CA SER A 296 -3.14 -4.08 27.79
C SER A 296 -2.71 -2.62 27.85
N ARG A 297 -3.45 -1.81 28.61
CA ARG A 297 -3.09 -0.43 28.90
C ARG A 297 -1.81 -0.34 29.75
N GLU A 298 -1.57 -1.34 30.60
CA GLU A 298 -0.33 -1.44 31.37
C GLU A 298 0.91 -1.52 30.45
N ASP A 299 0.83 -2.28 29.35
CA ASP A 299 1.93 -2.39 28.40
C ASP A 299 2.17 -1.06 27.66
N VAL A 300 1.09 -0.32 27.36
CA VAL A 300 1.17 1.03 26.78
C VAL A 300 1.86 1.99 27.75
N ASP A 301 1.40 2.05 29.00
CA ASP A 301 1.94 2.96 30.01
C ASP A 301 3.42 2.61 30.30
N PHE A 302 3.76 1.32 30.38
CA PHE A 302 5.14 0.85 30.53
C PHE A 302 6.03 1.31 29.38
N CYS A 303 5.65 1.04 28.14
CA CYS A 303 6.48 1.38 26.98
C CYS A 303 6.57 2.91 26.79
N THR A 304 5.50 3.65 27.12
CA THR A 304 5.48 5.12 27.01
C THR A 304 6.49 5.73 27.99
N HIS A 305 6.47 5.31 29.25
CA HIS A 305 7.43 5.80 30.23
C HIS A 305 8.86 5.39 29.90
N LEU A 306 9.07 4.14 29.44
CA LEU A 306 10.40 3.71 29.00
C LEU A 306 10.91 4.56 27.85
N GLU A 307 10.10 4.81 26.82
CA GLU A 307 10.48 5.66 25.69
C GLU A 307 10.84 7.08 26.16
N MET A 308 10.09 7.64 27.12
CA MET A 308 10.41 8.96 27.70
C MET A 308 11.79 9.00 28.38
N HIS A 309 12.13 7.97 29.16
CA HIS A 309 13.47 7.86 29.76
C HIS A 309 14.54 7.69 28.69
N MET A 310 14.33 6.78 27.74
CA MET A 310 15.29 6.50 26.67
C MET A 310 15.56 7.74 25.79
N ARG A 311 14.57 8.61 25.57
CA ARG A 311 14.80 9.88 24.86
C ARG A 311 15.80 10.80 25.56
N GLN A 312 15.82 10.80 26.89
CA GLN A 312 16.71 11.66 27.69
C GLN A 312 18.09 11.03 27.85
N ASP A 313 18.11 9.71 28.08
CA ASP A 313 19.30 8.96 28.50
C ASP A 313 20.03 8.25 27.36
N ALA A 314 19.37 8.07 26.22
CA ALA A 314 19.92 7.57 24.97
C ALA A 314 19.56 8.51 23.81
N PRO A 315 19.98 9.80 23.86
CA PRO A 315 19.65 10.73 22.79
C PRO A 315 20.23 10.26 21.45
N PRO A 316 19.54 10.51 20.32
CA PRO A 316 20.05 10.11 19.02
C PRO A 316 21.47 10.63 18.74
N LEU A 317 22.33 9.74 18.23
CA LEU A 317 23.78 9.96 18.10
C LEU A 317 24.17 11.27 17.38
N LEU A 318 23.39 11.66 16.37
CA LEU A 318 23.66 12.85 15.56
C LEU A 318 23.00 14.13 16.10
N GLY A 319 22.55 14.12 17.36
CA GLY A 319 21.96 15.29 18.04
C GLY A 319 20.57 15.67 17.55
N ARG A 320 19.90 14.80 16.78
CA ARG A 320 18.50 15.01 16.39
C ARG A 320 17.59 14.70 17.58
N ASP A 321 16.62 15.55 17.85
CA ASP A 321 15.58 15.23 18.83
C ASP A 321 14.67 14.10 18.30
N HIS A 322 14.47 13.06 19.13
CA HIS A 322 13.71 11.86 18.74
C HIS A 322 12.26 12.18 18.42
N MET A 323 11.60 12.98 19.24
CA MET A 323 10.19 13.34 19.06
C MET A 323 10.01 14.16 17.78
N ALA A 324 10.90 15.11 17.54
CA ALA A 324 10.92 15.91 16.32
C ALA A 324 11.22 15.08 15.07
N PHE A 325 11.99 13.99 15.18
CA PHE A 325 12.19 13.04 14.08
C PHE A 325 10.93 12.22 13.81
N ARG A 326 10.37 11.56 14.83
CA ARG A 326 9.13 10.75 14.69
C ARG A 326 7.90 11.58 14.31
N SER A 327 7.99 12.91 14.47
CA SER A 327 6.99 13.91 14.10
C SER A 327 7.39 14.79 12.90
N SER A 328 8.29 14.33 12.03
CA SER A 328 8.92 15.20 11.00
C SER A 328 7.93 15.91 10.07
N TYR A 329 6.81 15.28 9.73
CA TYR A 329 5.76 15.84 8.87
C TYR A 329 4.45 16.08 9.62
N PHE A 330 4.04 15.09 10.39
CA PHE A 330 2.84 15.13 11.22
C PHE A 330 3.21 14.67 12.64
N PRO A 331 2.63 15.27 13.69
CA PRO A 331 2.88 14.87 15.07
C PRO A 331 2.63 13.37 15.27
N VAL A 332 3.55 12.69 15.97
CA VAL A 332 3.37 11.29 16.34
C VAL A 332 2.06 11.14 17.12
N LYS A 333 1.32 10.08 16.83
CA LYS A 333 0.04 9.78 17.47
C LYS A 333 -0.09 8.28 17.68
N ASP A 334 -0.27 7.89 18.93
CA ASP A 334 -0.57 6.52 19.37
C ASP A 334 0.42 5.45 18.84
N VAL A 335 1.72 5.80 18.79
CA VAL A 335 2.83 4.90 18.49
C VAL A 335 3.99 5.14 19.44
N ILE A 336 4.60 4.06 19.91
CA ILE A 336 5.81 4.06 20.74
C ILE A 336 6.93 3.44 19.91
N ASP A 337 8.11 4.08 19.91
CA ASP A 337 9.27 3.61 19.18
C ASP A 337 9.96 2.43 19.89
N GLY A 338 9.61 1.21 19.48
CA GLY A 338 10.19 -0.02 20.00
C GLY A 338 11.71 -0.09 19.81
N ASP A 339 12.25 0.46 18.72
CA ASP A 339 13.69 0.44 18.44
C ASP A 339 14.47 1.30 19.45
N LEU A 340 13.88 2.40 19.89
CA LEU A 340 14.45 3.22 20.96
C LEU A 340 14.36 2.50 22.31
N CYS A 341 13.23 1.85 22.61
CA CYS A 341 13.06 1.08 23.84
C CYS A 341 14.07 -0.09 23.94
N GLU A 342 14.32 -0.81 22.85
CA GLU A 342 15.28 -1.93 22.84
C GLU A 342 16.72 -1.50 23.11
N GLN A 343 17.08 -0.24 22.88
CA GLN A 343 18.41 0.30 23.21
C GLN A 343 18.70 0.32 24.71
N PHE A 344 17.68 0.14 25.58
CA PHE A 344 17.88 -0.02 27.03
C PHE A 344 18.94 -1.07 27.35
N THR A 345 18.97 -2.17 26.56
CA THR A 345 19.95 -3.26 26.66
C THR A 345 21.40 -2.81 26.51
N THR A 346 21.64 -1.71 25.79
CA THR A 346 22.97 -1.19 25.46
C THR A 346 23.48 -0.14 26.46
N LEU A 347 22.63 0.32 27.38
CA LEU A 347 23.00 1.31 28.38
C LEU A 347 23.96 0.73 29.43
N ALA A 348 24.76 1.62 30.03
CA ALA A 348 25.59 1.26 31.17
C ALA A 348 24.73 0.78 32.36
N ALA A 349 25.23 -0.18 33.14
CA ALA A 349 24.47 -0.82 34.22
C ALA A 349 23.96 0.16 35.30
N ASP A 350 24.69 1.25 35.57
CA ASP A 350 24.23 2.29 36.51
C ASP A 350 23.01 3.05 35.98
N LEU A 351 22.98 3.29 34.67
CA LEU A 351 21.88 4.00 34.01
C LEU A 351 20.63 3.12 33.90
N GLN A 352 20.82 1.84 33.55
CA GLN A 352 19.73 0.86 33.59
C GLN A 352 19.10 0.76 34.98
N ARG A 353 19.92 0.72 36.04
CA ARG A 353 19.44 0.70 37.43
C ARG A 353 18.63 1.95 37.77
N ARG A 354 19.13 3.13 37.44
CA ARG A 354 18.42 4.39 37.70
C ARG A 354 17.06 4.45 36.98
N ILE A 355 17.03 4.16 35.68
CA ILE A 355 15.77 4.16 34.91
C ILE A 355 14.80 3.11 35.47
N ALA A 356 15.30 1.93 35.84
CA ALA A 356 14.44 0.90 36.43
C ALA A 356 13.85 1.33 37.78
N GLU A 357 14.66 1.95 38.65
CA GLU A 357 14.21 2.53 39.93
C GLU A 357 13.16 3.61 39.71
N ASP A 358 13.34 4.53 38.75
CA ASP A 358 12.36 5.56 38.40
C ASP A 358 11.03 4.96 37.89
N MET A 359 11.08 3.75 37.33
CA MET A 359 9.92 2.99 36.85
C MET A 359 9.36 1.98 37.87
N ASP A 360 9.83 2.01 39.13
CA ASP A 360 9.47 1.06 40.20
C ASP A 360 9.69 -0.42 39.81
N ARG A 361 10.76 -0.70 39.05
CA ARG A 361 11.12 -2.03 38.54
C ARG A 361 12.61 -2.33 38.70
N THR A 362 12.99 -3.56 38.42
CA THR A 362 14.40 -3.95 38.27
C THR A 362 14.81 -3.97 36.79
N PRO A 363 16.10 -3.79 36.45
CA PRO A 363 16.55 -3.89 35.06
C PRO A 363 16.18 -5.21 34.40
N SER A 364 16.24 -6.32 35.14
CA SER A 364 15.87 -7.65 34.65
C SER A 364 14.38 -7.76 34.31
N GLU A 365 13.49 -7.09 35.04
CA GLU A 365 12.06 -7.06 34.72
C GLU A 365 11.77 -6.25 33.46
N ILE A 366 12.46 -5.12 33.28
CA ILE A 366 12.35 -4.31 32.04
C ILE A 366 12.81 -5.14 30.84
N LEU A 367 13.99 -5.76 30.94
CA LEU A 367 14.55 -6.60 29.86
C LEU A 367 13.61 -7.75 29.51
N LYS A 368 13.12 -8.48 30.52
CA LYS A 368 12.16 -9.56 30.32
C LYS A 368 10.87 -9.05 29.65
N LYS A 369 10.38 -7.88 30.05
CA LYS A 369 9.16 -7.30 29.46
C LYS A 369 9.35 -6.94 27.99
N LEU A 370 10.51 -6.39 27.61
CA LEU A 370 10.86 -6.11 26.21
C LEU A 370 10.95 -7.40 25.39
N GLU A 371 11.61 -8.43 25.92
CA GLU A 371 11.67 -9.75 25.30
C GLU A 371 10.28 -10.38 25.11
N ASP A 372 9.43 -10.33 26.14
CA ASP A 372 8.05 -10.84 26.10
C ASP A 372 7.20 -10.10 25.05
N LEU A 373 7.41 -8.79 24.87
CA LEU A 373 6.73 -8.01 23.84
C LEU A 373 7.22 -8.42 22.44
N ARG A 374 8.53 -8.50 22.23
CA ARG A 374 9.12 -8.94 20.96
C ARG A 374 8.65 -10.33 20.57
N ALA A 375 8.67 -11.27 21.53
CA ALA A 375 8.22 -12.65 21.36
C ALA A 375 6.72 -12.79 21.07
N LYS A 376 5.90 -11.72 21.14
CA LYS A 376 4.52 -11.73 20.63
C LYS A 376 4.44 -11.43 19.14
N VAL A 377 5.44 -10.75 18.58
CA VAL A 377 5.52 -10.35 17.16
C VAL A 377 6.28 -11.39 16.35
N ALA A 378 7.51 -11.71 16.77
CA ALA A 378 8.47 -12.51 16.00
C ALA A 378 9.25 -13.49 16.88
#